data_AF-A0A950DM87-F1
#
_entry.id   AF-A0A950DM87-F1
#
_cell.length_a   1.000
_cell.length_b   1.000
_cell.length_c   1.000
_cell.angle_alpha   90.00
_cell.angle_beta   90.00
_cell.angle_gamma   90.00
#
_symmetry.space_group_name_H-M   'P 1'
#
loop_
_entity.id
_entity.type
_entity.pdbx_description
1 polymer ?
#
loop_
_entity_poly.entity_id
_entity_poly.type
_entity_poly.pdbx_seq_one_letter_code
_entity_poly.pdbx_strand_id
1 'polypeptide(L)'
;MTRGFAPIGMECDHGHLVVEGTVPRQLNGTFYRIGPNPQFPPRGTYNPLNGDGMVHAFRVSEGRVAYRNRWVRTEQWKIEHA
;
A
#
# COMPACT_ATOMS: atom_id res chain seq x y z
N MET A 1 16.46 7.08 -4.78
CA MET A 1 15.15 7.72 -4.50
C MET A 1 15.23 8.37 -3.12
N THR A 2 14.84 9.64 -2.98
CA THR A 2 14.73 10.35 -1.69
C THR A 2 13.73 9.64 -0.78
N ARG A 3 13.96 9.68 0.55
CA ARG A 3 13.34 8.82 1.58
C ARG A 3 11.81 8.59 1.48
N GLY A 4 11.03 9.50 0.88
CA GLY A 4 9.58 9.37 0.73
C GLY A 4 9.09 8.56 -0.47
N PHE A 5 9.95 8.26 -1.46
CA PHE A 5 9.60 7.51 -2.68
C PHE A 5 10.23 6.11 -2.74
N ALA A 6 10.87 5.69 -1.64
CA ALA A 6 11.42 4.35 -1.56
C ALA A 6 10.27 3.31 -1.56
N PRO A 7 10.43 2.18 -2.26
CA PRO A 7 9.40 1.15 -2.30
C PRO A 7 9.24 0.47 -0.93
N ILE A 8 8.02 0.04 -0.65
CA ILE A 8 7.68 -0.86 0.44
C ILE A 8 7.85 -2.29 -0.08
N GLY A 9 8.85 -3.01 0.43
CA GLY A 9 9.18 -4.37 -0.02
C GLY A 9 8.34 -5.49 0.58
N MET A 10 7.16 -5.21 1.15
CA MET A 10 6.33 -6.22 1.79
C MET A 10 4.82 -5.96 1.65
N GLU A 11 4.04 -7.04 1.60
CA GLU A 11 2.61 -7.03 1.89
C GLU A 11 2.39 -7.36 3.37
N CYS A 12 1.48 -6.66 4.03
CA CYS A 12 1.16 -6.92 5.42
C CYS A 12 -0.32 -6.66 5.75
N ASP A 13 -0.70 -7.20 6.89
CA ASP A 13 -1.99 -7.01 7.54
C ASP A 13 -1.71 -6.54 8.97
N HIS A 14 -2.33 -5.43 9.34
CA HIS A 14 -2.23 -4.88 10.68
C HIS A 14 -3.62 -4.56 11.20
N GLY A 15 -4.14 -5.41 12.09
CA GLY A 15 -5.53 -5.31 12.56
C GLY A 15 -5.82 -4.12 13.46
N HIS A 16 -4.80 -3.59 14.15
CA HIS A 16 -4.96 -2.51 15.11
C HIS A 16 -3.76 -1.56 15.07
N LEU A 17 -3.90 -0.45 14.35
CA LEU A 17 -2.89 0.61 14.38
C LEU A 17 -2.93 1.38 15.70
N VAL A 18 -1.76 1.86 16.12
CA VAL A 18 -1.66 2.85 17.21
C VAL A 18 -2.24 4.17 16.73
N VAL A 19 -3.14 4.74 17.51
CA VAL A 19 -3.83 6.01 17.21
C VAL A 19 -3.50 6.99 18.33
N GLU A 20 -3.04 8.17 17.95
CA GLU A 20 -2.93 9.33 18.84
C GLU A 20 -4.19 10.20 18.68
N GLY A 21 -4.85 10.54 19.79
CA GLY A 21 -6.15 11.22 19.79
C GLY A 21 -7.32 10.26 19.62
N THR A 22 -8.41 10.74 19.01
CA THR A 22 -9.69 9.99 18.93
C THR A 22 -10.21 9.93 17.50
N VAL A 23 -10.43 8.72 17.00
CA VAL A 23 -11.13 8.50 15.73
C VAL A 23 -12.64 8.56 15.96
N PRO A 24 -13.41 9.36 15.19
CA PRO A 24 -14.86 9.45 15.33
C PRO A 24 -15.53 8.07 15.18
N ARG A 25 -16.33 7.65 16.17
CA ARG A 25 -16.96 6.33 16.18
C ARG A 25 -17.97 6.13 15.05
N GLN A 26 -18.50 7.22 14.51
CA GLN A 26 -19.44 7.24 13.39
C GLN A 26 -18.74 6.96 12.05
N LEU A 27 -17.41 7.10 11.96
CA LEU A 27 -16.69 6.78 10.74
C LEU A 27 -16.65 5.25 10.56
N ASN A 28 -17.34 4.79 9.52
CA ASN A 28 -17.36 3.38 9.16
C ASN A 28 -17.17 3.26 7.64
N GLY A 29 -15.95 2.94 7.24
CA GLY A 29 -15.60 2.77 5.83
C GLY A 29 -14.19 2.26 5.64
N THR A 30 -13.75 2.22 4.38
CA THR A 30 -12.37 1.90 4.03
C THR A 30 -11.84 2.96 3.10
N PHE A 31 -10.73 3.58 3.49
CA PHE A 31 -9.98 4.48 2.63
C PHE A 31 -8.97 3.68 1.81
N TYR A 32 -9.08 3.76 0.49
CA TYR A 32 -8.16 3.11 -0.44
C TYR A 32 -7.27 4.14 -1.12
N ARG A 33 -5.98 3.81 -1.27
CA ARG A 33 -5.01 4.57 -2.05
C ARG A 33 -4.18 3.61 -2.88
N ILE A 34 -3.87 3.97 -4.13
CA ILE A 34 -2.93 3.24 -4.97
C ILE A 34 -1.74 4.13 -5.33
N GLY A 35 -0.56 3.54 -5.46
CA GLY A 35 0.64 4.22 -5.96
C GLY A 35 1.64 3.23 -6.56
N PRO A 36 2.64 3.74 -7.32
CA PRO A 36 3.70 2.93 -7.87
C PRO A 36 4.65 2.46 -6.76
N ASN A 37 4.89 1.16 -6.71
CA ASN A 37 5.69 0.49 -5.71
C ASN A 37 6.46 -0.68 -6.37
N PRO A 38 7.56 -0.39 -7.10
CA PRO A 38 8.30 -1.40 -7.85
C PRO A 38 8.79 -2.51 -6.93
N GLN A 39 8.53 -3.76 -7.29
CA GLN A 39 8.96 -4.93 -6.53
C GLN A 39 10.44 -5.26 -6.74
N PHE A 40 10.92 -5.00 -7.96
CA PHE A 40 12.29 -5.31 -8.37
C PHE A 40 13.03 -4.04 -8.79
N PRO A 41 14.38 -4.03 -8.69
CA PRO A 41 15.19 -2.94 -9.22
C PRO A 41 14.94 -2.75 -10.72
N PRO A 42 14.74 -1.51 -11.19
CA PRO A 42 14.46 -1.26 -12.60
C PRO A 42 15.69 -1.56 -13.47
N ARG A 43 15.45 -2.11 -14.67
CA ARG A 43 16.48 -2.37 -15.67
C ARG A 43 16.74 -1.09 -16.48
N GLY A 44 17.46 -0.12 -15.89
CA GLY A 44 17.84 1.14 -16.55
C GLY A 44 17.10 2.37 -16.03
N THR A 45 16.90 3.38 -16.89
CA THR A 45 16.22 4.63 -16.54
C THR A 45 14.79 4.36 -16.08
N TYR A 46 14.46 4.76 -14.86
CA TYR A 46 13.17 4.47 -14.24
C TYR A 46 12.28 5.71 -14.20
N ASN A 47 11.09 5.60 -14.79
CA ASN A 47 10.01 6.55 -14.57
C ASN A 47 9.26 6.14 -13.29
N PRO A 48 9.12 7.02 -12.28
CA PRO A 48 8.39 6.73 -11.04
C PRO A 48 6.97 6.19 -11.24
N LEU A 49 6.30 6.50 -12.36
CA LEU A 49 4.94 6.02 -12.66
C LEU A 49 4.90 4.58 -13.20
N ASN A 50 6.04 3.99 -13.56
CA ASN A 50 6.12 2.65 -14.16
C ASN A 50 6.25 1.52 -13.11
N GLY A 51 6.22 1.84 -11.81
CA GLY A 51 6.30 0.82 -10.76
C GLY A 51 5.02 0.00 -10.65
N ASP A 52 5.14 -1.22 -10.12
CA ASP A 52 3.98 -2.07 -9.83
C ASP A 52 2.97 -1.36 -8.94
N GLY A 53 1.68 -1.46 -9.26
CA GLY A 53 0.64 -0.85 -8.44
C GLY A 53 0.54 -1.55 -7.09
N MET A 54 0.72 -0.82 -5.99
CA MET A 54 0.37 -1.29 -4.64
C MET A 54 -0.82 -0.52 -4.11
N VAL A 55 -1.84 -1.27 -3.69
CA VAL A 55 -3.03 -0.74 -3.02
C VAL A 55 -2.82 -0.77 -1.52
N HIS A 56 -3.16 0.32 -0.86
CA HIS A 56 -3.21 0.48 0.57
C HIS A 56 -4.67 0.68 1.00
N ALA A 57 -5.09 -0.03 2.04
CA ALA A 57 -6.42 0.03 2.60
C ALA A 57 -6.34 0.38 4.09
N PHE A 58 -7.08 1.40 4.50
CA PHE A 58 -7.28 1.76 5.89
C PHE A 58 -8.74 1.54 6.24
N ARG A 59 -9.04 0.45 6.94
CA ARG A 59 -10.39 0.15 7.42
C ARG A 59 -10.61 0.88 8.73
N VAL A 60 -11.63 1.73 8.77
CA VAL A 60 -12.05 2.41 10.00
C VAL A 60 -13.41 1.90 10.41
N SER A 61 -13.53 1.46 11.66
CA SER A 61 -14.81 1.13 12.28
C SER A 61 -14.72 1.26 13.79
N GLU A 62 -15.78 1.78 14.42
CA GLU A 62 -15.92 1.83 15.87
C GLU A 62 -14.76 2.53 16.61
N GLY A 63 -14.14 3.53 15.97
CA GLY A 63 -12.99 4.25 16.54
C GLY A 63 -11.65 3.51 16.43
N ARG A 64 -11.59 2.38 15.69
CA ARG A 64 -10.36 1.63 15.41
C ARG A 64 -9.97 1.74 13.95
N VAL A 65 -8.67 1.63 13.67
CA VAL A 65 -8.11 1.62 12.31
C VAL A 65 -7.28 0.37 12.10
N ALA A 66 -7.54 -0.33 11.00
CA ALA A 66 -6.73 -1.44 10.51
C ALA A 66 -6.10 -1.08 9.16
N TYR A 67 -4.91 -1.61 8.88
CA TYR A 67 -4.18 -1.40 7.64
C TYR A 67 -3.93 -2.71 6.90
N ARG A 68 -3.98 -2.65 5.57
CA ARG A 68 -3.58 -3.72 4.66
C ARG A 68 -2.97 -3.13 3.40
N ASN A 69 -1.95 -3.78 2.86
CA ASN A 69 -1.46 -3.49 1.52
C ASN A 69 -1.26 -4.75 0.69
N ARG A 70 -1.45 -4.62 -0.64
CA ARG A 70 -1.24 -5.68 -1.63
C ARG A 70 -0.75 -5.08 -2.94
N TRP A 71 0.17 -5.75 -3.62
CA TRP A 71 0.43 -5.50 -5.04
C TRP A 71 -0.76 -5.99 -5.86
N VAL A 72 -1.12 -5.21 -6.88
CA VAL A 72 -2.13 -5.61 -7.86
C VAL A 72 -1.55 -6.75 -8.68
N ARG A 73 -2.29 -7.85 -8.77
CA ARG A 73 -1.89 -9.06 -9.52
C ARG A 73 -2.12 -8.87 -11.04
N THR A 74 -1.44 -7.89 -11.63
CA THR A 74 -1.45 -7.63 -13.07
C THR A 74 -0.75 -8.76 -13.84
N GLU A 75 -0.89 -8.79 -15.18
CA GLU A 75 -0.17 -9.77 -16.00
C GLU A 75 1.36 -9.60 -15.88
N GLN A 76 1.86 -8.36 -15.83
CA GLN A 76 3.27 -8.09 -15.57
C GLN A 76 3.72 -8.69 -14.23
N TRP A 77 2.95 -8.45 -13.16
CA TRP A 77 3.23 -9.01 -11.84
C TRP A 77 3.36 -10.54 -11.90
N LYS A 78 2.45 -11.21 -12.62
CA LYS A 78 2.46 -12.68 -12.77
C LYS A 78 3.70 -13.17 -13.50
N ILE A 79 4.12 -12.48 -14.56
CA ILE A 79 5.32 -12.84 -15.33
C ILE A 79 6.58 -12.71 -14.47
N GLU A 80 6.66 -11.68 -13.62
CA GLU A 80 7.81 -11.45 -12.75
C GLU A 80 7.88 -12.43 -11.55
N HIS A 81 6.79 -13.14 -11.25
CA HIS A 81 6.68 -14.09 -10.13
C HIS A 81 6.53 -15.56 -10.56
N ALA A 82 6.63 -15.85 -11.86
CA ALA A 82 6.65 -17.20 -12.41
C ALA A 82 8.05 -17.83 -12.28
#